data_AF-A0A0G1J306-F1
#
_entry.id   AF-A0A0G1J306-F1
#
_cell.length_a   1.000
_cell.length_b   1.000
_cell.length_c   1.000
_cell.angle_alpha   90.00
_cell.angle_beta   90.00
_cell.angle_gamma   90.00
#
_symmetry.space_group_name_H-M   'P 1'
#
loop_
_entity.id
_entity.type
_entity.pdbx_description
1 polymer ?
#
loop_
_entity_poly.entity_id
_entity_poly.type
_entity_poly.pdbx_seq_one_letter_code
_entity_poly.pdbx_strand_id
1 'polypeptide(L)'
;MKAWKYLLGFLFLASVSVWLAAFSSEDRNLHLIACDVGQGDAILAVYGDIQILTDGGPGNSVLTCLQKYMPFWDREIELVILTHPQLDHYGGLVEVFSRYQVGTFLTNDFNPSTQGLKALENAVGGSGARVVKPAAGTRLRLGMIYLDILHPPDGLNSTKINDSLTISKYLIMVLETERHLVFWKPACLGWQLSRSGVGILTAIPIKKF
;
A
#
# COMPACT_ATOMS: atom_id res chain seq x y z
N MET A 1 -28.16 -8.37 48.52
CA MET A 1 -27.32 -7.78 47.43
C MET A 1 -27.99 -8.08 46.10
N LYS A 2 -28.15 -7.10 45.21
CA LYS A 2 -28.97 -7.21 44.00
C LYS A 2 -28.22 -7.96 42.87
N ALA A 3 -28.16 -9.30 42.96
CA ALA A 3 -27.43 -10.18 42.04
C ALA A 3 -27.73 -9.95 40.55
N TRP A 4 -28.97 -9.56 40.21
CA TRP A 4 -29.40 -9.24 38.84
C TRP A 4 -28.60 -8.11 38.18
N LYS A 5 -28.01 -7.17 38.95
CA LYS A 5 -27.16 -6.10 38.39
C LYS A 5 -25.87 -6.65 37.77
N TYR A 6 -25.27 -7.66 38.42
CA TYR A 6 -24.07 -8.31 37.90
C TYR A 6 -24.38 -9.17 36.67
N LEU A 7 -25.54 -9.82 36.64
CA LEU A 7 -26.02 -10.55 35.47
C LEU A 7 -26.22 -9.61 34.27
N LEU A 8 -26.86 -8.46 34.46
CA LEU A 8 -27.04 -7.47 33.40
C LEU A 8 -25.70 -6.89 32.90
N GLY A 9 -24.77 -6.60 33.81
CA GLY A 9 -23.42 -6.15 33.45
C GLY A 9 -22.65 -7.20 32.64
N PHE A 10 -22.72 -8.47 33.04
CA PHE A 10 -22.10 -9.57 32.31
C PHE A 10 -22.69 -9.74 30.91
N LEU A 11 -24.02 -9.71 30.78
CA LEU A 11 -24.69 -9.81 29.48
C LEU A 11 -24.34 -8.65 28.54
N PHE A 12 -24.21 -7.43 29.08
CA PHE A 12 -23.77 -6.27 28.31
C PHE A 12 -22.33 -6.46 27.79
N LEU A 13 -21.40 -6.85 28.66
CA LEU A 13 -20.00 -7.13 28.28
C LEU A 13 -19.90 -8.28 27.25
N ALA A 14 -20.66 -9.36 27.43
CA ALA A 14 -20.70 -10.46 26.49
C ALA A 14 -21.23 -10.02 25.13
N SER A 15 -22.31 -9.23 25.10
CA SER A 15 -22.86 -8.66 23.86
C SER A 15 -21.84 -7.77 23.15
N VAL A 16 -21.20 -6.84 23.86
CA VAL A 16 -20.15 -5.97 23.30
C VAL A 16 -19.00 -6.82 22.73
N SER A 17 -18.57 -7.86 23.44
CA SER A 17 -17.49 -8.76 22.99
C SER A 17 -17.86 -9.52 21.70
N VAL A 18 -19.10 -10.00 21.60
CA VAL A 18 -19.60 -10.66 20.39
C VAL A 18 -19.65 -9.69 19.21
N TRP A 19 -20.13 -8.47 19.43
CA TRP A 19 -20.16 -7.44 18.38
C TRP A 19 -18.74 -7.03 17.95
N LEU A 20 -17.80 -6.87 18.89
CA LEU A 20 -16.40 -6.60 18.57
C LEU A 20 -15.80 -7.71 17.70
N ALA A 21 -16.04 -8.97 18.05
CA ALA A 21 -15.56 -10.12 17.27
C ALA A 21 -16.20 -10.22 15.88
N ALA A 22 -17.49 -9.86 15.76
CA ALA A 22 -18.20 -9.87 14.49
C ALA A 22 -17.72 -8.74 13.55
N PHE A 23 -17.41 -7.56 14.09
CA PHE A 23 -16.86 -6.45 13.32
C PHE A 23 -15.37 -6.59 13.02
N SER A 24 -14.65 -7.45 13.76
CA SER A 24 -13.23 -7.74 13.49
C SER A 24 -13.03 -8.90 12.51
N SER A 25 -14.08 -9.51 11.97
CA SER A 25 -13.91 -10.57 10.97
C SER A 25 -13.56 -9.96 9.61
N GLU A 26 -12.26 -9.92 9.31
CA GLU A 26 -11.78 -9.52 8.00
C GLU A 26 -12.10 -10.60 6.96
N ASP A 27 -12.50 -10.21 5.76
CA ASP A 27 -12.63 -11.16 4.67
C ASP A 27 -11.23 -11.52 4.13
N ARG A 28 -10.96 -12.81 3.95
CA ARG A 28 -9.67 -13.30 3.43
C ARG A 28 -9.60 -13.18 1.90
N ASN A 29 -10.21 -12.15 1.35
CA ASN A 29 -10.17 -11.83 -0.06
C ASN A 29 -9.15 -10.72 -0.30
N LEU A 30 -8.53 -10.72 -1.48
CA LEU A 30 -7.68 -9.62 -1.90
C LEU A 30 -8.55 -8.52 -2.48
N HIS A 31 -8.54 -7.35 -1.84
CA HIS A 31 -9.13 -6.13 -2.38
C HIS A 31 -8.04 -5.27 -3.00
N LEU A 32 -8.28 -4.83 -4.24
CA LEU A 32 -7.44 -3.85 -4.90
C LEU A 32 -8.27 -2.58 -5.09
N ILE A 33 -7.85 -1.51 -4.44
CA ILE A 33 -8.52 -0.23 -4.46
C ILE A 33 -7.64 0.77 -5.20
N ALA A 34 -8.10 1.25 -6.35
CA ALA A 34 -7.55 2.45 -6.97
C ALA A 34 -8.09 3.69 -6.25
N CYS A 35 -7.23 4.41 -5.55
CA CYS A 35 -7.59 5.59 -4.80
C CYS A 35 -7.82 6.78 -5.74
N ASP A 36 -8.89 7.54 -5.52
CA ASP A 36 -9.14 8.78 -6.23
C ASP A 36 -8.26 9.89 -5.64
N VAL A 37 -7.09 10.09 -6.26
CA VAL A 37 -6.09 11.10 -5.85
C VAL A 37 -5.94 12.24 -6.86
N GLY A 38 -6.81 12.31 -7.86
CA GLY A 38 -6.70 13.25 -8.97
C GLY A 38 -5.64 12.80 -10.00
N GLN A 39 -4.69 13.67 -10.33
CA GLN A 39 -3.63 13.35 -11.28
C GLN A 39 -2.50 12.62 -10.58
N GLY A 40 -2.36 11.31 -10.83
CA GLY A 40 -1.32 10.46 -10.26
C GLY A 40 -1.83 9.05 -10.00
N ASP A 41 -1.00 8.23 -9.35
CA ASP A 41 -1.37 6.89 -8.94
C ASP A 41 -1.33 6.75 -7.40
N ALA A 42 -2.31 6.01 -6.88
CA ALA A 42 -2.31 5.50 -5.52
C ALA A 42 -3.22 4.28 -5.49
N ILE A 43 -2.69 3.13 -5.08
CA ILE A 43 -3.43 1.88 -5.03
C ILE A 43 -3.18 1.22 -3.68
N LEU A 44 -4.26 0.89 -3.00
CA LEU A 44 -4.27 0.14 -1.76
C LEU A 44 -4.66 -1.31 -2.05
N ALA A 45 -3.80 -2.25 -1.69
CA ALA A 45 -4.16 -3.66 -1.60
C ALA A 45 -4.43 -4.02 -0.14
N VAL A 46 -5.56 -4.66 0.13
CA VAL A 46 -5.95 -5.13 1.46
C VAL A 46 -6.21 -6.62 1.42
N TYR A 47 -5.61 -7.36 2.34
CA TYR A 47 -5.82 -8.79 2.49
C TYR A 47 -5.77 -9.18 3.97
N GLY A 48 -6.93 -9.44 4.58
CA GLY A 48 -7.00 -9.59 6.03
C GLY A 48 -6.49 -8.33 6.72
N ASP A 49 -5.50 -8.50 7.58
CA ASP A 49 -4.83 -7.49 8.38
C ASP A 49 -3.64 -6.87 7.66
N ILE A 50 -3.39 -7.23 6.39
CA ILE A 50 -2.25 -6.75 5.61
C ILE A 50 -2.69 -5.66 4.63
N GLN A 51 -2.04 -4.50 4.72
CA GLN A 51 -2.19 -3.37 3.83
C GLN A 51 -0.89 -3.07 3.08
N ILE A 52 -1.01 -2.99 1.76
CA ILE A 52 0.08 -2.60 0.87
C ILE A 52 -0.36 -1.37 0.10
N LEU A 53 0.30 -0.24 0.33
CA LEU A 53 0.05 1.00 -0.40
C LEU A 53 1.12 1.19 -1.47
N THR A 54 0.70 1.26 -2.74
CA THR A 54 1.58 1.58 -3.87
C THR A 54 1.27 2.99 -4.36
N ASP A 55 2.25 3.87 -4.23
CA ASP A 55 2.16 5.32 -4.44
C ASP A 55 1.08 6.01 -3.59
N GLY A 56 1.14 7.33 -3.51
CA GLY A 56 0.31 8.16 -2.64
C GLY A 56 -0.42 9.30 -3.34
N GLY A 57 -0.28 9.44 -4.66
CA GLY A 57 -0.85 10.58 -5.37
C GLY A 57 -0.23 11.93 -4.95
N PRO A 58 -0.75 13.05 -5.47
CA PRO A 58 -0.44 14.38 -4.96
C PRO A 58 -1.25 14.72 -3.69
N GLY A 59 -0.69 15.58 -2.85
CA GLY A 59 -1.40 16.15 -1.69
C GLY A 59 -1.86 15.08 -0.69
N ASN A 60 -3.06 15.21 -0.13
CA ASN A 60 -3.49 14.39 1.02
C ASN A 60 -4.65 13.45 0.70
N SER A 61 -5.07 13.36 -0.57
CA SER A 61 -6.27 12.62 -0.99
C SER A 61 -6.18 11.12 -0.69
N VAL A 62 -4.96 10.55 -0.71
CA VAL A 62 -4.73 9.16 -0.31
C VAL A 62 -5.20 8.87 1.11
N LEU A 63 -5.13 9.83 2.03
CA LEU A 63 -5.61 9.64 3.40
C LEU A 63 -7.11 9.36 3.46
N THR A 64 -7.90 9.99 2.59
CA THR A 64 -9.34 9.74 2.48
C THR A 64 -9.61 8.32 1.99
N CYS A 65 -8.77 7.82 1.06
CA CYS A 65 -8.83 6.44 0.61
C CYS A 65 -8.53 5.46 1.76
N LEU A 66 -7.42 5.67 2.48
CA LEU A 66 -7.05 4.85 3.63
C LEU A 66 -8.15 4.86 4.70
N GLN A 67 -8.68 6.03 5.07
CA GLN A 67 -9.78 6.16 6.04
C GLN A 67 -11.07 5.43 5.62
N LYS A 68 -11.30 5.28 4.32
CA LYS A 68 -12.50 4.63 3.79
C LYS A 68 -12.38 3.12 3.72
N TYR A 69 -11.17 2.61 3.46
CA TYR A 69 -10.95 1.20 3.15
C TYR A 69 -10.13 0.44 4.21
N MET A 70 -9.52 1.13 5.16
CA MET A 70 -8.92 0.53 6.35
C MET A 70 -9.84 0.69 7.57
N PRO A 71 -9.78 -0.21 8.55
CA PRO A 71 -10.46 -0.02 9.83
C PRO A 71 -10.03 1.29 10.49
N PHE A 72 -10.96 2.01 11.13
CA PHE A 72 -10.65 3.34 11.68
C PHE A 72 -9.62 3.33 12.83
N TRP A 73 -9.49 2.18 13.51
CA TRP A 73 -8.51 1.93 14.57
C TRP A 73 -7.16 1.48 14.03
N ASP A 74 -7.14 0.97 12.81
CA ASP A 74 -5.92 0.50 12.18
C ASP A 74 -5.11 1.69 11.67
N ARG A 75 -3.85 1.71 12.08
CA ARG A 75 -2.87 2.75 11.78
C ARG A 75 -1.56 2.15 11.29
N GLU A 76 -1.54 0.86 10.99
CA GLU A 76 -0.37 0.16 10.49
C GLU A 76 -0.51 -0.02 8.98
N ILE A 77 0.62 0.06 8.26
CA ILE A 77 0.70 -0.30 6.85
C ILE A 77 1.98 -1.14 6.71
N GLU A 78 1.84 -2.42 6.40
CA GLU A 78 2.97 -3.36 6.38
C GLU A 78 4.00 -2.95 5.33
N LEU A 79 3.52 -2.48 4.17
CA LEU A 79 4.35 -2.10 3.04
C LEU A 79 3.83 -0.87 2.33
N VAL A 80 4.67 0.16 2.26
CA VAL A 80 4.51 1.29 1.33
C VAL A 80 5.53 1.14 0.21
N ILE A 81 5.08 1.28 -1.03
CA ILE A 81 5.91 1.23 -2.22
C ILE A 81 5.86 2.58 -2.92
N LEU A 82 7.03 3.14 -3.23
CA LEU A 82 7.14 4.26 -4.16
C LEU A 82 7.68 3.75 -5.50
N THR A 83 6.87 3.87 -6.55
CA THR A 83 7.23 3.36 -7.87
C THR A 83 8.28 4.23 -8.54
N HIS A 84 8.17 5.55 -8.41
CA HIS A 84 9.14 6.52 -8.95
C HIS A 84 8.99 7.92 -8.30
N PRO A 85 10.04 8.76 -8.32
CA PRO A 85 10.09 9.99 -7.52
C PRO A 85 9.43 11.20 -8.21
N GLN A 86 8.18 11.07 -8.68
CA GLN A 86 7.36 12.19 -9.19
C GLN A 86 6.30 12.62 -8.17
N LEU A 87 5.95 13.91 -8.15
CA LEU A 87 5.11 14.51 -7.10
C LEU A 87 3.71 13.88 -7.05
N ASP A 88 3.18 13.49 -8.19
CA ASP A 88 1.92 12.78 -8.37
C ASP A 88 1.97 11.30 -7.92
N HIS A 89 3.12 10.84 -7.43
CA HIS A 89 3.28 9.51 -6.84
C HIS A 89 3.73 9.58 -5.38
N TYR A 90 4.73 10.42 -5.06
CA TYR A 90 5.28 10.49 -3.70
C TYR A 90 4.55 11.49 -2.79
N GLY A 91 3.79 12.45 -3.37
CA GLY A 91 3.30 13.63 -2.66
C GLY A 91 2.54 13.29 -1.37
N GLY A 92 1.57 12.38 -1.46
CA GLY A 92 0.77 11.95 -0.31
C GLY A 92 1.47 11.00 0.65
N LEU A 93 2.58 10.39 0.25
CA LEU A 93 3.33 9.51 1.14
C LEU A 93 3.92 10.27 2.32
N VAL A 94 4.24 11.56 2.17
CA VAL A 94 4.73 12.41 3.29
C VAL A 94 3.73 12.40 4.45
N GLU A 95 2.44 12.55 4.15
CA GLU A 95 1.38 12.53 5.16
C GLU A 95 1.09 11.10 5.65
N VAL A 96 1.24 10.09 4.79
CA VAL A 96 1.10 8.68 5.20
C VAL A 96 2.12 8.35 6.29
N PHE A 97 3.41 8.62 6.07
CA PHE A 97 4.47 8.39 7.07
C PHE A 97 4.31 9.22 8.35
N SER A 98 3.59 10.34 8.29
CA SER A 98 3.29 11.20 9.45
C SER A 98 2.15 10.65 10.32
N ARG A 99 1.24 9.86 9.74
CA ARG A 99 -0.04 9.46 10.38
C ARG A 99 -0.19 7.96 10.59
N TYR A 100 0.54 7.16 9.84
CA TYR A 100 0.51 5.70 9.88
C TYR A 100 1.89 5.17 10.24
N GLN A 101 1.91 4.09 11.02
CA GLN A 101 3.10 3.32 11.28
C GLN A 101 3.38 2.43 10.08
N VAL A 102 4.43 2.74 9.34
CA VAL A 102 4.82 1.97 8.15
C VAL A 102 5.88 0.95 8.53
N GLY A 103 5.62 -0.33 8.27
CA GLY A 103 6.55 -1.41 8.58
C GLY A 103 7.77 -1.39 7.66
N THR A 104 7.53 -1.41 6.34
CA THR A 104 8.56 -1.40 5.30
C THR A 104 8.25 -0.34 4.26
N PHE A 105 9.26 0.44 3.88
CA PHE A 105 9.20 1.34 2.73
C PHE A 105 10.09 0.79 1.61
N LEU A 106 9.47 0.43 0.50
CA LEU A 106 10.15 -0.09 -0.67
C LEU A 106 10.23 0.99 -1.73
N THR A 107 11.46 1.33 -2.13
CA THR A 107 11.70 2.42 -3.08
C THR A 107 13.01 2.19 -3.83
N ASN A 108 13.09 2.73 -5.05
CA ASN A 108 14.34 2.80 -5.80
C ASN A 108 15.24 3.92 -5.25
N ASP A 109 16.50 3.95 -5.70
CA ASP A 109 17.36 5.10 -5.45
C ASP A 109 16.76 6.36 -6.09
N PHE A 110 16.50 7.37 -5.28
CA PHE A 110 16.16 8.70 -5.73
C PHE A 110 17.10 9.73 -5.09
N ASN A 111 17.48 10.74 -5.87
CA ASN A 111 18.19 11.89 -5.34
C ASN A 111 17.15 12.89 -4.82
N PRO A 112 17.16 13.25 -3.53
CA PRO A 112 16.24 14.22 -2.94
C PRO A 112 16.65 15.65 -3.33
N SER A 113 16.66 15.94 -4.63
CA SER A 113 17.02 17.25 -5.17
C SER A 113 15.93 18.29 -4.93
N THR A 114 14.67 17.85 -4.80
CA THR A 114 13.51 18.71 -4.56
C THR A 114 13.18 18.79 -3.07
N GLN A 115 12.56 19.91 -2.65
CA GLN A 115 12.09 20.07 -1.28
C GLN A 115 11.09 18.99 -0.85
N GLY A 116 10.22 18.56 -1.77
CA GLY A 116 9.23 17.52 -1.48
C GLY A 116 9.85 16.15 -1.25
N LEU A 117 10.87 15.75 -2.03
CA LEU A 117 11.57 14.49 -1.79
C LEU A 117 12.36 14.51 -0.48
N LYS A 118 12.94 15.65 -0.10
CA LYS A 118 13.56 15.82 1.23
C LYS A 118 12.54 15.70 2.37
N ALA A 119 11.33 16.24 2.17
CA ALA A 119 10.25 16.10 3.15
C ALA A 119 9.86 14.62 3.32
N LEU A 120 9.77 13.87 2.22
CA LEU A 120 9.52 12.43 2.28
C LEU A 120 10.67 11.69 2.99
N GLU A 121 11.92 11.95 2.62
CA GLU A 121 13.09 11.31 3.25
C GLU A 121 13.11 11.55 4.77
N ASN A 122 12.82 12.78 5.21
CA ASN A 122 12.70 13.12 6.63
C ASN A 122 11.53 12.40 7.31
N ALA A 123 10.36 12.33 6.66
CA ALA A 123 9.20 11.63 7.20
C ALA A 123 9.47 10.13 7.37
N VAL A 124 10.10 9.50 6.36
CA VAL A 124 10.53 8.10 6.42
C VAL A 124 11.55 7.91 7.55
N GLY A 125 12.58 8.76 7.63
CA GLY A 125 13.61 8.70 8.66
C GLY A 125 13.08 8.86 10.08
N GLY A 126 12.00 9.64 10.27
CA GLY A 126 11.32 9.81 11.55
C GLY A 126 10.33 8.70 11.92
N SER A 127 9.88 7.89 10.95
CA SER A 127 8.84 6.86 11.15
C SER A 127 9.32 5.55 11.75
N GLY A 128 10.63 5.26 11.67
CA GLY A 128 11.20 3.96 12.02
C GLY A 128 10.96 2.85 10.99
N ALA A 129 10.36 3.16 9.83
CA ALA A 129 10.13 2.21 8.75
C ALA A 129 11.44 1.61 8.22
N ARG A 130 11.43 0.31 7.91
CA ARG A 130 12.56 -0.34 7.24
C ARG A 130 12.60 0.08 5.77
N VAL A 131 13.62 0.81 5.35
CA VAL A 131 13.80 1.17 3.93
C VAL A 131 14.48 0.02 3.19
N VAL A 132 13.84 -0.49 2.15
CA VAL A 132 14.34 -1.57 1.29
C VAL A 132 14.47 -1.05 -0.12
N LYS A 133 15.65 -1.25 -0.71
CA LYS A 133 15.94 -1.00 -2.12
C LYS A 133 15.96 -2.34 -2.82
N PRO A 134 14.87 -2.73 -3.49
CA PRO A 134 14.82 -4.05 -4.09
C PRO A 134 15.59 -4.08 -5.40
N ALA A 135 15.93 -5.28 -5.82
CA ALA A 135 16.47 -5.55 -7.13
C ALA A 135 15.72 -6.74 -7.76
N ALA A 136 15.81 -6.89 -9.08
CA ALA A 136 15.01 -7.85 -9.83
C ALA A 136 15.27 -9.28 -9.33
N GLY A 137 14.20 -10.05 -9.15
CA GLY A 137 14.26 -11.37 -8.52
C GLY A 137 14.15 -11.34 -6.99
N THR A 138 14.09 -10.15 -6.36
CA THR A 138 13.70 -10.04 -4.96
C THR A 138 12.24 -10.46 -4.80
N ARG A 139 12.00 -11.47 -3.96
CA ARG A 139 10.65 -11.90 -3.56
C ARG A 139 10.43 -11.57 -2.09
N LEU A 140 9.46 -10.72 -1.81
CA LEU A 140 9.02 -10.39 -0.45
C LEU A 140 7.78 -11.20 -0.10
N ARG A 141 7.67 -11.59 1.17
CA ARG A 141 6.50 -12.29 1.70
C ARG A 141 5.88 -11.47 2.83
N LEU A 142 4.61 -11.15 2.68
CA LEU A 142 3.78 -10.45 3.67
C LEU A 142 2.61 -11.38 3.99
N GLY A 143 2.74 -12.17 5.06
CA GLY A 143 1.77 -13.22 5.39
C GLY A 143 1.57 -14.24 4.26
N MET A 144 0.41 -14.17 3.60
CA MET A 144 0.02 -15.01 2.45
C MET A 144 0.14 -14.30 1.09
N ILE A 145 0.61 -13.05 1.08
CA ILE A 145 0.93 -12.29 -0.12
C ILE A 145 2.43 -12.47 -0.44
N TYR A 146 2.71 -12.77 -1.70
CA TYR A 146 4.05 -12.72 -2.28
C TYR A 146 4.15 -11.52 -3.20
N LEU A 147 5.24 -10.78 -3.09
CA LEU A 147 5.56 -9.65 -3.95
C LEU A 147 6.87 -9.92 -4.67
N ASP A 148 6.80 -10.13 -5.98
CA ASP A 148 7.95 -10.30 -6.85
C ASP A 148 8.35 -8.99 -7.47
N ILE A 149 9.62 -8.61 -7.31
CA ILE A 149 10.18 -7.43 -7.96
C ILE A 149 10.81 -7.87 -9.29
N LEU A 150 10.32 -7.30 -10.38
CA LEU A 150 10.77 -7.60 -11.74
C LEU A 150 11.81 -6.60 -12.26
N HIS A 151 11.79 -5.38 -11.73
CA HIS A 151 12.69 -4.29 -12.09
C HIS A 151 12.88 -3.40 -10.86
N PRO A 152 14.08 -2.82 -10.62
CA PRO A 152 15.26 -2.74 -11.49
C PRO A 152 16.19 -3.97 -11.47
N PRO A 153 16.89 -4.32 -12.58
CA PRO A 153 17.88 -5.41 -12.58
C PRO A 153 19.02 -5.14 -11.60
N ASP A 154 19.55 -6.23 -11.04
CA ASP A 154 20.66 -6.21 -10.11
C ASP A 154 21.87 -5.42 -10.64
N GLY A 155 22.52 -4.65 -9.77
CA GLY A 155 23.76 -3.96 -10.08
C GLY A 155 23.62 -2.59 -10.77
N LEU A 156 22.40 -2.06 -10.90
CA LEU A 156 22.20 -0.68 -11.33
C LEU A 156 22.67 0.30 -10.26
N ASN A 157 23.90 0.79 -10.43
CA ASN A 157 24.49 1.81 -9.57
C ASN A 157 23.95 3.18 -9.98
N SER A 158 23.17 3.83 -9.11
CA SER A 158 22.48 5.12 -9.37
C SER A 158 23.40 6.26 -9.79
N THR A 159 24.72 6.14 -9.54
CA THR A 159 25.76 7.09 -9.95
C THR A 159 26.14 7.03 -11.43
N LYS A 160 25.82 5.95 -12.16
CA LYS A 160 26.16 5.77 -13.58
C LYS A 160 24.99 6.00 -14.53
N ILE A 161 23.80 6.28 -14.00
CA ILE A 161 22.60 6.43 -14.82
C ILE A 161 22.49 7.90 -15.23
N ASN A 162 22.97 8.17 -16.45
CA ASN A 162 22.59 9.36 -17.20
C ASN A 162 21.05 9.45 -17.25
N ASP A 163 20.50 10.66 -17.16
CA ASP A 163 19.06 10.99 -17.10
C ASP A 163 18.19 10.41 -18.24
N SER A 164 18.79 9.67 -19.17
CA SER A 164 18.17 9.11 -20.36
C SER A 164 17.61 7.68 -20.20
N LEU A 165 17.80 7.00 -19.05
CA LEU A 165 17.19 5.69 -18.78
C LEU A 165 16.03 5.83 -17.78
N THR A 166 14.95 6.48 -18.22
CA THR A 166 13.72 6.71 -17.42
C THR A 166 13.17 5.42 -16.81
N ILE A 167 13.29 4.29 -17.49
CA ILE A 167 12.78 2.97 -17.06
C ILE A 167 13.44 2.49 -15.75
N SER A 168 14.72 2.80 -15.54
CA SER A 168 15.46 2.38 -14.32
C SER A 168 14.92 3.03 -13.04
N LYS A 169 14.14 4.10 -13.15
CA LYS A 169 13.54 4.78 -12.00
C LYS A 169 12.24 4.11 -11.54
N TYR A 170 11.65 3.25 -12.39
CA TYR A 170 10.36 2.61 -12.11
C TYR A 170 10.55 1.26 -11.44
N LEU A 171 9.81 1.05 -10.36
CA LEU A 171 9.62 -0.27 -9.80
C LEU A 171 8.54 -1.03 -10.59
N ILE A 172 8.83 -2.28 -10.97
CA ILE A 172 7.87 -3.19 -11.60
C ILE A 172 7.74 -4.40 -10.70
N MET A 173 6.51 -4.82 -10.41
CA MET A 173 6.26 -5.88 -9.45
C MET A 173 5.03 -6.72 -9.76
N VAL A 174 4.95 -7.90 -9.16
CA VAL A 174 3.80 -8.80 -9.24
C VAL A 174 3.38 -9.18 -7.83
N LEU A 175 2.12 -8.97 -7.51
CA LEU A 175 1.51 -9.40 -6.27
C LEU A 175 0.76 -10.70 -6.52
N GLU A 176 1.18 -11.75 -5.83
CA GLU A 176 0.61 -13.09 -5.90
C GLU A 176 0.03 -13.48 -4.53
N THR A 177 -1.18 -14.03 -4.54
CA THR A 177 -1.82 -14.72 -3.41
C THR A 177 -2.17 -16.13 -3.86
N GLU A 178 -2.62 -17.01 -2.95
CA GLU A 178 -3.04 -18.37 -3.32
C GLU A 178 -4.13 -18.45 -4.41
N ARG A 179 -4.85 -17.35 -4.68
CA ARG A 179 -5.98 -17.31 -5.62
C ARG A 179 -5.89 -16.22 -6.70
N HIS A 180 -4.94 -15.28 -6.60
CA HIS A 180 -4.90 -14.10 -7.47
C HIS A 180 -3.47 -13.71 -7.81
N LEU A 181 -3.25 -13.30 -9.06
CA LEU A 181 -2.00 -12.73 -9.55
C LEU A 181 -2.30 -11.35 -10.14
N VAL A 182 -1.58 -10.33 -9.67
CA VAL A 182 -1.78 -8.92 -10.01
C VAL A 182 -0.46 -8.37 -10.51
N PHE A 183 -0.46 -7.85 -11.72
CA PHE A 183 0.75 -7.37 -12.38
C PHE A 183 0.77 -5.83 -12.39
N TRP A 184 1.85 -5.23 -11.89
CA TRP A 184 2.07 -3.80 -11.91
C TRP A 184 3.05 -3.40 -13.02
N LYS A 185 2.61 -2.50 -13.89
CA LYS A 185 3.41 -1.90 -14.97
C LYS A 185 3.26 -0.38 -14.89
N PRO A 186 4.32 0.41 -15.16
CA PRO A 186 4.21 1.86 -15.24
C PRO A 186 3.14 2.25 -16.27
N ALA A 187 2.38 3.31 -16.01
CA ALA A 187 1.26 3.75 -16.85
C ALA A 187 1.64 3.96 -18.34
N CYS A 188 2.91 4.25 -18.66
CA CYS A 188 3.41 4.34 -20.03
C CYS A 188 3.33 3.03 -20.84
N LEU A 189 3.13 1.87 -20.20
CA LEU A 189 3.12 0.54 -20.83
C LEU A 189 1.75 -0.16 -20.81
N GLY A 190 0.69 0.51 -20.32
CA GLY A 190 -0.67 -0.02 -20.25
C GLY A 190 -0.89 -1.01 -19.09
N TRP A 191 -1.97 -0.80 -18.35
CA TRP A 191 -2.43 -1.70 -17.29
C TRP A 191 -2.95 -3.00 -17.90
N GLN A 192 -2.43 -4.15 -17.45
CA GLN A 192 -2.97 -5.46 -17.84
C GLN A 192 -3.17 -6.35 -16.61
N LEU A 193 -4.41 -6.39 -16.13
CA LEU A 193 -4.87 -7.38 -15.16
C LEU A 193 -5.03 -8.73 -15.89
N SER A 194 -4.26 -9.74 -15.50
CA SER A 194 -4.38 -11.10 -16.05
C SER A 194 -5.04 -12.02 -15.01
N ARG A 195 -6.17 -12.63 -15.36
CA ARG A 195 -6.94 -13.54 -14.50
C ARG A 195 -6.44 -14.98 -14.62
N SER A 196 -6.32 -15.67 -13.47
CA SER A 196 -6.54 -17.12 -13.38
C SER A 196 -7.33 -17.44 -12.10
N GLY A 197 -8.65 -17.64 -12.21
CA GLY A 197 -9.48 -18.17 -11.12
C GLY A 197 -10.64 -17.28 -10.67
N VAL A 198 -11.76 -17.91 -10.31
CA VAL A 198 -13.10 -17.31 -10.11
C VAL A 198 -13.20 -16.56 -8.77
N GLY A 199 -13.51 -15.26 -8.83
CA GLY A 199 -13.79 -14.37 -7.69
C GLY A 199 -14.10 -12.95 -8.17
N ILE A 200 -15.02 -12.25 -7.50
CA ILE A 200 -15.62 -10.98 -7.97
C ILE A 200 -14.57 -9.86 -7.99
N LEU A 201 -14.23 -9.39 -9.19
CA LEU A 201 -13.58 -8.10 -9.44
C LEU A 201 -14.70 -7.04 -9.43
N THR A 202 -14.78 -6.18 -8.42
CA THR A 202 -15.36 -4.85 -8.62
C THR A 202 -14.26 -3.93 -9.14
N ALA A 203 -13.93 -4.09 -10.42
CA ALA A 203 -13.33 -3.01 -11.18
C ALA A 203 -14.38 -1.89 -11.27
N ILE A 204 -14.22 -0.83 -10.51
CA ILE A 204 -14.98 0.40 -10.74
C ILE A 204 -14.41 1.01 -12.03
N PRO A 205 -15.21 1.15 -13.10
CA PRO A 205 -14.71 1.71 -14.34
C PRO A 205 -14.38 3.20 -14.12
N ILE A 206 -13.13 3.59 -14.35
CA ILE A 206 -12.77 5.00 -14.51
C ILE A 206 -13.41 5.46 -15.82
N LYS A 207 -14.42 6.33 -15.73
CA LYS A 207 -14.83 7.17 -16.87
C LYS A 207 -13.64 8.08 -17.19
N LYS A 208 -12.98 7.82 -18.31
CA LYS A 208 -12.09 8.79 -18.95
C LYS A 208 -12.86 10.09 -19.20
N PHE A 209 -12.37 11.20 -18.67
CA PHE A 209 -12.57 12.54 -19.23
C PHE A 209 -11.20 13.12 -19.54
#